data_AF-A0AAN9VUK2-F1
#
_entry.id   AF-A0AAN9VUK2-F1
#
_cell.length_a   1.000
_cell.length_b   1.000
_cell.length_c   1.000
_cell.angle_alpha   90.00
_cell.angle_beta   90.00
_cell.angle_gamma   90.00
#
_symmetry.space_group_name_H-M   'P 1'
#
loop_
_entity.id
_entity.type
_entity.pdbx_description
1 polymer ?
#
loop_
_entity_poly.entity_id
_entity_poly.type
_entity_poly.pdbx_seq_one_letter_code
_entity_poly.pdbx_strand_id
1 'polypeptide(L)'
;MPESVICMICTHSITAEKYAQCDSCRRPSHYDCADLSSTEQRCLELKRKRRVKYHCDDCEKGLRVLPELLAKITALQQEIEQLRSQTEQANRGVVQSESLLMDSVLFERTLNEISDRQMRSKNIIMYKVAESLKAEAAERQKEDIAKVNEIMSTFNNSCPEIQMAIRLGKREDKNVPRPLKIVLKDSDTALNILRRNQLYKGTVQFSSDKTIQQRNHLKSLKLEVERLNAMPGAQKRIIKYRNGIPQIVTQDSNKPKNLIQQQ
;
A
#
# COMPACT_ATOMS: atom_id res chain seq x y z
N MET A 1 49.00 23.02 -46.41
CA MET A 1 50.35 22.80 -45.85
C MET A 1 50.43 21.35 -45.41
N PRO A 2 51.47 20.58 -45.77
CA PRO A 2 51.55 19.19 -45.35
C PRO A 2 51.79 19.13 -43.84
N GLU A 3 50.95 18.38 -43.12
CA GLU A 3 51.09 18.16 -41.68
C GLU A 3 52.45 17.53 -41.38
N SER A 4 53.25 18.18 -40.53
CA SER A 4 54.51 17.62 -40.06
C SER A 4 54.23 16.38 -39.21
N VAL A 5 54.70 15.22 -39.65
CA VAL A 5 54.59 13.98 -38.90
C VAL A 5 55.53 14.05 -37.69
N ILE A 6 55.04 13.80 -36.48
CA ILE A 6 55.82 13.91 -35.24
C ILE A 6 56.13 12.52 -34.68
N CYS A 7 57.38 12.29 -34.29
CA CYS A 7 57.80 11.06 -33.64
C CYS A 7 57.16 10.91 -32.26
N MET A 8 56.55 9.76 -32.00
CA MET A 8 55.87 9.49 -30.75
C MET A 8 56.78 9.31 -29.53
N ILE A 9 58.09 9.13 -29.74
CA ILE A 9 59.06 8.82 -28.69
C ILE A 9 59.83 10.08 -28.28
N CYS A 10 60.38 10.82 -29.25
CA CYS A 10 61.18 12.01 -28.99
C CYS A 10 60.45 13.34 -29.28
N THR A 11 59.22 13.30 -29.80
CA THR A 11 58.39 14.47 -30.13
C THR A 11 58.96 15.42 -31.20
N HIS A 12 60.04 15.02 -31.88
CA HIS A 12 60.61 15.76 -33.00
C HIS A 12 59.97 15.39 -34.35
N SER A 13 60.09 16.28 -35.34
CA SER A 13 59.57 16.08 -36.70
C SER A 13 60.25 14.91 -37.42
N ILE A 14 59.46 14.13 -38.16
CA ILE A 14 59.90 13.04 -39.02
C ILE A 14 60.01 13.53 -40.46
N THR A 15 61.13 13.21 -41.12
CA THR A 15 61.30 13.40 -42.56
C THR A 15 60.49 12.32 -43.31
N ALA A 16 59.76 12.74 -44.35
CA ALA A 16 58.64 11.99 -44.94
C ALA A 16 58.95 10.58 -45.50
N GLU A 17 60.23 10.18 -45.59
CA GLU A 17 60.65 8.99 -46.32
C GLU A 17 61.17 7.83 -45.45
N LYS A 18 61.50 8.05 -44.16
CA LYS A 18 62.11 7.00 -43.30
C LYS A 18 61.58 7.03 -41.87
N TYR A 19 60.52 6.26 -41.60
CA TYR A 19 59.97 6.09 -40.26
C TYR A 19 59.28 4.74 -40.09
N ALA A 20 59.23 4.25 -38.86
CA ALA A 20 58.42 3.11 -38.49
C ALA A 20 57.02 3.59 -38.08
N GLN A 21 56.00 2.81 -38.41
CA GLN A 21 54.63 3.07 -37.99
C GLN A 21 54.11 1.87 -37.21
N CYS A 22 53.70 2.08 -35.96
CA CYS A 22 53.14 1.01 -35.13
C CYS A 22 51.87 0.44 -35.80
N ASP A 23 51.83 -0.87 -36.00
CA ASP A 23 50.71 -1.57 -36.65
C ASP A 23 49.41 -1.52 -35.81
N SER A 24 49.49 -1.20 -34.52
CA SER A 24 48.34 -1.11 -33.61
C SER A 24 47.81 0.33 -33.50
N CYS A 25 48.60 1.25 -32.94
CA CYS A 25 48.16 2.64 -32.72
C CYS A 25 48.43 3.60 -33.88
N ARG A 26 49.08 3.14 -34.97
CA ARG A 26 49.44 3.93 -36.16
C ARG A 26 50.31 5.16 -35.90
N ARG A 27 50.81 5.32 -34.68
CA ARG A 27 51.74 6.40 -34.32
C ARG A 27 53.10 6.15 -34.98
N PRO A 28 53.73 7.19 -35.55
CA PRO A 28 55.01 7.06 -36.22
C PRO A 28 56.18 7.29 -35.25
N SER A 29 57.29 6.62 -35.48
CA SER A 29 58.55 6.75 -34.73
C SER A 29 59.73 6.79 -35.70
N HIS A 30 60.78 7.54 -35.35
CA HIS A 30 62.07 7.38 -36.03
C HIS A 30 62.54 5.94 -35.84
N TYR A 31 63.20 5.36 -36.84
CA TYR A 31 63.77 4.01 -36.71
C TYR A 31 64.75 3.91 -35.54
N ASP A 32 65.56 4.95 -35.34
CA ASP A 32 66.53 5.01 -34.25
C ASP A 32 65.85 5.17 -32.88
N CYS A 33 64.75 5.92 -32.79
CA CYS A 33 64.00 6.02 -31.54
C CYS A 33 63.23 4.74 -31.21
N ALA A 34 62.95 3.91 -32.21
CA ALA A 34 62.26 2.64 -32.07
C ALA A 34 63.22 1.45 -31.84
N ASP A 35 64.52 1.70 -31.72
CA ASP A 35 65.58 0.69 -31.58
C ASP A 35 65.53 -0.41 -32.66
N LEU A 36 65.16 -0.05 -33.90
CA LEU A 36 65.03 -1.00 -35.00
C LEU A 36 66.36 -1.19 -35.73
N SER A 37 66.81 -2.44 -35.87
CA SER A 37 67.98 -2.80 -36.65
C SER A 37 67.79 -2.55 -38.16
N SER A 38 68.89 -2.44 -38.90
CA SER A 38 68.86 -2.22 -40.36
C SER A 38 68.09 -3.30 -41.13
N THR A 39 68.09 -4.53 -40.63
CA THR A 39 67.29 -5.65 -41.18
C THR A 39 65.80 -5.45 -40.92
N GLU A 40 65.42 -5.01 -39.73
CA GLU A 40 64.03 -4.74 -39.38
C GLU A 40 63.47 -3.55 -40.14
N GLN A 41 64.26 -2.47 -40.28
CA GLN A 41 63.91 -1.30 -41.10
C GLN A 41 63.56 -1.72 -42.53
N ARG A 42 64.43 -2.51 -43.18
CA ARG A 42 64.19 -3.06 -44.53
C ARG A 42 62.92 -3.90 -44.60
N CYS A 43 62.63 -4.70 -43.57
CA CYS A 43 61.41 -5.50 -43.50
C CYS A 43 60.14 -4.64 -43.37
N LEU A 44 60.20 -3.51 -42.67
CA LEU A 44 59.07 -2.58 -42.50
C LEU A 44 58.79 -1.76 -43.77
N GLU A 45 59.83 -1.44 -44.55
CA GLU A 45 59.72 -0.74 -45.84
C GLU A 45 58.97 -1.54 -46.91
N LEU A 46 58.79 -2.86 -46.73
CA LEU A 46 58.03 -3.74 -47.62
C LEU A 46 56.50 -3.52 -47.44
N LYS A 47 56.00 -2.35 -47.90
CA LYS A 47 54.66 -1.78 -47.64
C LYS A 47 53.44 -2.65 -47.96
N ARG A 48 53.56 -3.78 -48.70
CA ARG A 48 52.39 -4.56 -49.17
C ARG A 48 52.41 -6.06 -48.90
N LYS A 49 53.48 -6.64 -48.34
CA LYS A 49 53.58 -8.11 -48.10
C LYS A 49 54.33 -8.51 -46.82
N ARG A 50 54.48 -7.63 -45.83
CA ARG A 50 55.15 -8.00 -44.58
C ARG A 50 54.21 -8.79 -43.65
N ARG A 51 54.68 -9.98 -43.22
CA ARG A 51 54.08 -10.73 -42.11
C ARG A 51 54.52 -10.19 -40.75
N VAL A 52 55.70 -9.58 -40.70
CA VAL A 52 56.27 -9.00 -39.48
C VAL A 52 55.49 -7.73 -39.13
N LYS A 53 54.97 -7.70 -37.91
CA LYS A 53 54.27 -6.56 -37.30
C LYS A 53 55.23 -5.83 -36.37
N TYR A 54 55.16 -4.50 -36.39
CA TYR A 54 55.89 -3.64 -35.46
C TYR A 54 54.87 -3.04 -34.48
N HIS A 55 55.12 -3.24 -33.20
CA HIS A 55 54.37 -2.62 -32.12
C HIS A 55 55.32 -1.75 -31.31
N CYS A 56 54.91 -0.53 -30.97
CA CYS A 56 55.65 0.27 -30.02
C CYS A 56 55.50 -0.32 -28.61
N ASP A 57 56.42 0.03 -27.70
CA ASP A 57 56.45 -0.47 -26.32
C ASP A 57 55.10 -0.37 -25.59
N ASP A 58 54.39 0.75 -25.76
CA ASP A 58 53.06 0.95 -25.17
C ASP A 58 52.06 -0.12 -25.65
N CYS A 59 52.07 -0.41 -26.95
CA CYS A 59 51.17 -1.40 -27.54
C CYS A 59 51.58 -2.82 -27.15
N GLU A 60 52.87 -3.11 -27.05
CA GLU A 60 53.34 -4.42 -26.59
C GLU A 60 52.99 -4.67 -25.11
N LYS A 61 53.23 -3.68 -24.24
CA LYS A 61 52.82 -3.74 -22.82
C LYS A 61 51.31 -3.90 -22.70
N GLY A 62 50.53 -3.16 -23.48
CA GLY A 62 49.07 -3.29 -23.52
C GLY A 62 48.60 -4.70 -23.92
N LEU A 63 49.25 -5.32 -24.92
CA LEU A 63 48.93 -6.68 -25.36
C LEU A 63 49.24 -7.74 -24.29
N ARG A 64 50.27 -7.53 -23.46
CA ARG A 64 50.61 -8.44 -22.35
C ARG A 64 49.62 -8.37 -21.19
N VAL A 65 49.03 -7.20 -20.94
CA VAL A 65 48.05 -6.97 -19.86
C VAL A 65 46.64 -7.42 -20.24
N LEU A 66 46.35 -7.48 -21.55
CA LEU A 66 45.01 -7.81 -22.07
C LEU A 66 44.44 -9.16 -21.58
N PRO A 67 45.20 -10.27 -21.53
CA PRO A 67 44.69 -11.54 -21.02
C PRO A 67 44.30 -11.49 -19.53
N GLU A 68 45.07 -10.77 -18.70
CA GLU A 68 44.76 -10.62 -17.27
C GLU A 68 43.49 -9.78 -17.06
N LEU A 69 43.34 -8.70 -17.82
CA LEU A 69 42.13 -7.89 -17.79
C LEU A 69 40.90 -8.69 -18.25
N LEU A 70 41.03 -9.51 -19.29
CA LEU A 70 39.96 -10.39 -19.73
C LEU A 70 39.55 -11.37 -18.63
N ALA A 71 40.51 -12.00 -17.96
CA ALA A 71 40.24 -12.90 -16.84
C ALA A 71 39.48 -12.19 -15.71
N LYS A 72 39.91 -10.98 -15.33
CA LYS A 72 39.22 -10.16 -14.31
C LYS A 72 37.80 -9.77 -14.73
N ILE A 73 37.61 -9.36 -15.99
CA ILE A 73 36.29 -9.02 -16.52
C ILE A 73 35.36 -10.24 -16.46
N THR A 74 35.85 -11.43 -16.86
CA THR A 74 35.03 -12.65 -16.80
C THR A 74 34.70 -13.07 -15.37
N ALA A 75 35.62 -12.90 -14.42
CA ALA A 75 35.38 -13.19 -13.01
C ALA A 75 34.33 -12.24 -12.42
N LEU A 76 34.45 -10.94 -12.68
CA LEU A 76 33.47 -9.93 -12.25
C LEU A 76 32.09 -10.18 -12.86
N GLN A 77 32.02 -10.59 -14.13
CA GLN A 77 30.76 -10.96 -14.78
C GLN A 77 30.10 -12.15 -14.06
N GLN A 78 30.88 -13.16 -13.66
CA GLN A 78 30.37 -14.30 -12.89
C GLN A 78 29.88 -13.90 -11.50
N GLU A 79 30.63 -13.03 -10.80
CA GLU A 79 30.20 -12.50 -9.49
C GLU A 79 28.90 -11.71 -9.58
N ILE A 80 28.75 -10.84 -10.60
CA ILE A 80 27.51 -10.09 -10.81
C ILE A 80 26.32 -11.04 -11.01
N GLU A 81 26.50 -12.10 -11.80
CA GLU A 81 25.44 -13.07 -12.04
C GLU A 81 25.07 -13.86 -10.78
N GLN A 82 26.07 -14.26 -10.00
CA GLN A 82 25.85 -14.92 -8.71
C GLN A 82 25.10 -14.00 -7.72
N LEU A 83 25.51 -12.74 -7.59
CA LEU A 83 24.88 -11.77 -6.71
C LEU A 83 23.43 -11.46 -7.13
N ARG A 84 23.17 -11.39 -8.44
CA ARG A 84 21.79 -11.25 -8.96
C ARG A 84 20.93 -12.44 -8.57
N SER A 85 21.40 -13.66 -8.80
CA SER A 85 20.68 -14.88 -8.42
C SER A 85 20.39 -14.96 -6.91
N GLN A 86 21.37 -14.60 -6.06
CA GLN A 86 21.18 -14.56 -4.61
C GLN A 86 20.13 -13.50 -4.20
N THR A 87 20.16 -12.33 -4.84
CA THR A 87 19.20 -11.24 -4.59
C THR A 87 17.78 -11.66 -4.98
N GLU A 88 17.61 -12.35 -6.12
CA GLU A 88 16.30 -12.87 -6.54
C GLU A 88 15.75 -13.91 -5.57
N GLN A 89 16.59 -14.82 -5.09
CA GLN A 89 16.19 -15.84 -4.11
C GLN A 89 15.81 -15.21 -2.77
N ALA A 90 16.61 -14.26 -2.27
CA ALA A 90 16.32 -13.53 -1.04
C ALA A 90 14.99 -12.74 -1.15
N ASN A 91 14.79 -12.03 -2.26
CA ASN A 91 13.55 -11.28 -2.50
C ASN A 91 12.32 -12.18 -2.56
N ARG A 92 12.41 -13.37 -3.17
CA ARG A 92 11.30 -14.35 -3.17
C ARG A 92 10.94 -14.81 -1.75
N GLY A 93 11.95 -15.07 -0.91
CA GLY A 93 11.74 -15.45 0.49
C GLY A 93 11.07 -14.36 1.32
N VAL A 94 11.46 -13.10 1.12
CA VAL A 94 10.86 -11.93 1.81
C VAL A 94 9.42 -11.69 1.36
N VAL A 95 9.13 -11.74 0.06
CA VAL A 95 7.77 -11.53 -0.45
C VAL A 95 6.79 -12.61 0.05
N GLN A 96 7.24 -13.87 0.11
CA GLN A 96 6.41 -14.96 0.64
C GLN A 96 6.14 -14.81 2.14
N SER A 97 7.15 -14.44 2.94
CA SER A 97 6.98 -14.26 4.38
C SER A 97 6.10 -13.06 4.71
N GLU A 98 6.28 -11.92 4.01
CA GLU A 98 5.42 -10.75 4.15
C GLU A 98 3.98 -11.03 3.75
N SER A 99 3.76 -11.79 2.67
CA SER A 99 2.41 -12.19 2.24
C SER A 99 1.71 -13.08 3.28
N LEU A 100 2.41 -14.06 3.87
CA LEU A 100 1.85 -14.94 4.89
C LEU A 100 1.57 -14.19 6.20
N LEU A 101 2.44 -13.27 6.60
CA LEU A 101 2.24 -12.42 7.77
C LEU A 101 1.05 -11.46 7.57
N MET A 102 0.93 -10.85 6.38
CA MET A 102 -0.22 -10.01 6.04
C MET A 102 -1.53 -10.78 6.07
N ASP A 103 -1.54 -12.01 5.52
CA ASP A 103 -2.73 -12.86 5.53
C ASP A 103 -3.12 -13.26 6.96
N SER A 104 -2.15 -13.64 7.80
CA SER A 104 -2.37 -13.94 9.21
C SER A 104 -2.96 -12.75 9.99
N VAL A 105 -2.38 -11.55 9.83
CA VAL A 105 -2.86 -10.33 10.49
C VAL A 105 -4.26 -9.96 9.99
N LEU A 106 -4.54 -10.11 8.69
CA LEU A 106 -5.86 -9.85 8.12
C LEU A 106 -6.89 -10.85 8.65
N PHE A 107 -6.51 -12.13 8.75
CA PHE A 107 -7.35 -13.19 9.29
C PHE A 107 -7.69 -12.93 10.77
N GLU A 108 -6.69 -12.59 11.60
CA GLU A 108 -6.91 -12.27 13.00
C GLU A 108 -7.84 -11.04 13.16
N ARG A 109 -7.62 -9.97 12.38
CA ARG A 109 -8.51 -8.81 12.36
C ARG A 109 -9.94 -9.17 11.98
N THR A 110 -10.10 -10.09 11.03
CA THR A 110 -11.42 -10.56 10.58
C THR A 110 -12.11 -11.37 11.67
N LEU A 111 -11.40 -12.28 12.32
CA LEU A 111 -11.92 -13.06 13.45
C LEU A 111 -12.34 -12.16 14.62
N ASN A 112 -11.49 -11.19 14.98
CA ASN A 112 -11.78 -10.23 16.04
C ASN A 112 -13.00 -9.38 15.72
N GLU A 113 -13.17 -8.94 14.46
CA GLU A 113 -14.35 -8.20 14.03
C GLU A 113 -15.62 -9.06 14.06
N ILE A 114 -15.55 -10.34 13.67
CA ILE A 114 -16.68 -11.27 13.76
C ILE A 114 -17.08 -11.47 15.23
N SER A 115 -16.11 -11.70 16.11
CA SER A 115 -16.34 -11.84 17.56
C SER A 115 -16.96 -10.58 18.17
N ASP A 116 -16.44 -9.39 17.85
CA ASP A 116 -17.00 -8.11 18.35
C ASP A 116 -18.42 -7.89 17.84
N ARG A 117 -18.73 -8.25 16.58
CA ARG A 117 -20.10 -8.21 16.04
C ARG A 117 -21.05 -9.15 16.79
N GLN A 118 -20.61 -10.37 17.07
CA GLN A 118 -21.40 -11.34 17.84
C GLN A 118 -21.71 -10.80 19.24
N MET A 119 -20.70 -10.26 19.94
CA MET A 119 -20.89 -9.65 21.27
C MET A 119 -21.80 -8.42 21.23
N ARG A 120 -21.76 -7.63 20.16
CA ARG A 120 -22.59 -6.43 20.00
C ARG A 120 -24.00 -6.69 19.47
N SER A 121 -24.26 -7.86 18.90
CA SER A 121 -25.55 -8.21 18.30
C SER A 121 -26.73 -8.13 19.29
N LYS A 122 -26.44 -8.31 20.58
CA LYS A 122 -27.40 -8.22 21.69
C LYS A 122 -27.60 -6.80 22.23
N ASN A 123 -26.86 -5.82 21.69
CA ASN A 123 -26.82 -4.47 22.21
C ASN A 123 -27.70 -3.53 21.38
N ILE A 124 -28.44 -2.66 22.07
CA ILE A 124 -29.18 -1.54 21.48
C ILE A 124 -28.65 -0.24 22.07
N ILE A 125 -28.46 0.76 21.22
CA ILE A 125 -28.15 2.12 21.64
C ILE A 125 -29.42 2.97 21.52
N MET A 126 -29.85 3.53 22.65
CA MET A 126 -30.99 4.44 22.73
C MET A 126 -30.49 5.87 22.88
N TYR A 127 -30.96 6.76 22.00
CA TYR A 127 -30.66 8.18 22.04
C TYR A 127 -31.86 8.97 22.55
N LYS A 128 -31.60 10.16 23.13
CA LYS A 128 -32.63 11.08 23.65
C LYS A 128 -33.46 10.52 24.82
N VAL A 129 -32.92 9.55 25.57
CA VAL A 129 -33.51 9.10 26.83
C VAL A 129 -33.15 10.11 27.91
N ALA A 130 -34.14 10.75 28.56
CA ALA A 130 -33.89 11.73 29.61
C ALA A 130 -33.00 11.14 30.73
N GLU A 131 -31.93 11.86 31.09
CA GLU A 131 -30.97 11.42 32.10
C GLU A 131 -31.48 11.72 33.51
N SER A 132 -31.23 10.80 34.45
CA SER A 132 -31.64 11.01 35.85
C SER A 132 -30.82 12.12 36.51
N LEU A 133 -31.49 12.99 37.25
CA LEU A 133 -30.87 14.07 38.03
C LEU A 133 -30.50 13.64 39.46
N LYS A 134 -30.74 12.38 39.83
CA LYS A 134 -30.43 11.88 41.17
C LYS A 134 -28.93 11.91 41.45
N ALA A 135 -28.57 12.17 42.72
CA ALA A 135 -27.18 12.28 43.16
C ALA A 135 -26.44 10.92 43.17
N GLU A 136 -27.15 9.84 43.50
CA GLU A 136 -26.57 8.50 43.62
C GLU A 136 -26.54 7.73 42.29
N ALA A 137 -25.42 7.08 42.00
CA ALA A 137 -25.22 6.34 40.76
C ALA A 137 -26.19 5.15 40.61
N ALA A 138 -26.40 4.39 41.69
CA ALA A 138 -27.30 3.24 41.69
C ALA A 138 -28.76 3.66 41.40
N GLU A 139 -29.19 4.77 41.98
CA GLU A 139 -30.53 5.30 41.79
C GLU A 139 -30.75 5.84 40.36
N ARG A 140 -29.74 6.47 39.76
CA ARG A 140 -29.77 6.86 38.35
C ARG A 140 -29.91 5.64 37.43
N GLN A 141 -29.17 4.58 37.71
CA GLN A 141 -29.22 3.34 36.94
C GLN A 141 -30.60 2.66 37.05
N LYS A 142 -31.17 2.61 38.26
CA LYS A 142 -32.51 2.07 38.49
C LYS A 142 -33.58 2.83 37.72
N GLU A 143 -33.49 4.16 37.67
CA GLU A 143 -34.39 5.00 36.89
C GLU A 143 -34.22 4.79 35.37
N ASP A 144 -32.99 4.66 34.89
CA ASP A 144 -32.71 4.32 33.49
C ASP A 144 -33.32 2.96 33.11
N ILE A 145 -33.16 1.94 33.95
CA ILE A 145 -33.77 0.61 33.71
C ILE A 145 -35.30 0.71 33.68
N ALA A 146 -35.92 1.45 34.61
CA ALA A 146 -37.36 1.63 34.65
C ALA A 146 -37.90 2.30 33.37
N LYS A 147 -37.24 3.37 32.90
CA LYS A 147 -37.57 4.03 31.64
C LYS A 147 -37.42 3.12 30.43
N VAL A 148 -36.36 2.30 30.41
CA VAL A 148 -36.15 1.35 29.31
C VAL A 148 -37.26 0.31 29.31
N ASN A 149 -37.64 -0.25 30.47
CA ASN A 149 -38.74 -1.22 30.55
C ASN A 149 -40.06 -0.62 30.07
N GLU A 150 -40.38 0.62 30.46
CA GLU A 150 -41.55 1.35 29.98
C GLU A 150 -41.53 1.48 28.44
N ILE A 151 -40.41 1.95 27.87
CA ILE A 151 -40.25 2.10 26.42
C ILE A 151 -40.34 0.74 25.71
N MET A 152 -39.69 -0.29 26.24
CA MET A 152 -39.63 -1.61 25.64
C MET A 152 -40.98 -2.34 25.67
N SER A 153 -41.82 -2.06 26.67
CA SER A 153 -43.19 -2.60 26.75
C SER A 153 -44.07 -2.22 25.55
N THR A 154 -43.71 -1.15 24.81
CA THR A 154 -44.44 -0.73 23.61
C THR A 154 -44.22 -1.63 22.38
N PHE A 155 -43.14 -2.43 22.36
CA PHE A 155 -42.76 -3.25 21.20
C PHE A 155 -43.19 -4.71 21.28
N ASN A 156 -43.39 -5.22 22.49
CA ASN A 156 -43.75 -6.60 22.79
C ASN A 156 -44.67 -6.66 24.02
N ASN A 157 -45.65 -7.57 24.01
CA ASN A 157 -46.53 -7.84 25.17
C ASN A 157 -45.76 -8.32 26.41
N SER A 158 -44.51 -8.76 26.24
CA SER A 158 -43.58 -9.13 27.31
C SER A 158 -42.35 -8.23 27.29
N CYS A 159 -42.01 -7.64 28.43
CA CYS A 159 -40.80 -6.83 28.59
C CYS A 159 -39.55 -7.69 28.35
N PRO A 160 -38.61 -7.28 27.48
CA PRO A 160 -37.40 -8.04 27.23
C PRO A 160 -36.52 -8.07 28.49
N GLU A 161 -35.80 -9.18 28.70
CA GLU A 161 -34.86 -9.33 29.81
C GLU A 161 -33.60 -8.50 29.53
N ILE A 162 -33.45 -7.41 30.28
CA ILE A 162 -32.30 -6.50 30.21
C ILE A 162 -31.20 -7.04 31.12
N GLN A 163 -30.06 -7.41 30.55
CA GLN A 163 -28.88 -7.82 31.31
C GLN A 163 -28.14 -6.61 31.88
N MET A 164 -28.10 -5.52 31.13
CA MET A 164 -27.31 -4.35 31.51
C MET A 164 -27.82 -3.08 30.83
N ALA A 165 -27.78 -1.96 31.54
CA ALA A 165 -28.05 -0.62 31.03
C ALA A 165 -26.95 0.34 31.49
N ILE A 166 -26.24 0.96 30.54
CA ILE A 166 -25.08 1.85 30.81
C ILE A 166 -25.12 3.08 29.89
N ARG A 167 -24.97 4.27 30.47
CA ARG A 167 -24.80 5.53 29.72
C ARG A 167 -23.40 5.61 29.10
N LEU A 168 -23.32 6.01 27.83
CA LEU A 168 -22.07 6.14 27.09
C LEU A 168 -21.52 7.57 27.15
N GLY A 169 -20.22 7.70 27.41
CA GLY A 169 -19.51 8.98 27.42
C GLY A 169 -19.49 9.70 28.77
N LYS A 170 -18.77 10.81 28.85
CA LYS A 170 -18.71 11.67 30.05
C LYS A 170 -19.97 12.52 30.15
N ARG A 171 -20.44 12.77 31.37
CA ARG A 171 -21.55 13.69 31.61
C ARG A 171 -21.07 15.09 31.28
N GLU A 172 -21.62 15.69 30.24
CA GLU A 172 -21.41 17.11 29.92
C GLU A 172 -22.58 17.91 30.51
N ASP A 173 -22.33 19.15 30.92
CA ASP A 173 -23.38 20.07 31.43
C ASP A 173 -24.33 20.56 30.33
N LYS A 174 -24.16 20.09 29.09
CA LYS A 174 -25.05 20.38 27.98
C LYS A 174 -26.35 19.62 28.18
N ASN A 175 -27.47 20.26 27.84
CA ASN A 175 -28.82 19.71 27.92
C ASN A 175 -29.11 18.57 26.91
N VAL A 176 -28.08 17.80 26.53
CA VAL A 176 -28.12 16.70 25.57
C VAL A 176 -27.91 15.40 26.34
N PRO A 177 -28.95 14.56 26.52
CA PRO A 177 -28.81 13.31 27.26
C PRO A 177 -27.81 12.37 26.60
N ARG A 178 -26.98 11.71 27.41
CA ARG A 178 -26.02 10.72 26.92
C ARG A 178 -26.72 9.51 26.31
N PRO A 179 -26.17 8.90 25.25
CA PRO A 179 -26.70 7.65 24.71
C PRO A 179 -26.71 6.56 25.78
N LEU A 180 -27.77 5.76 25.82
CA LEU A 180 -27.92 4.64 26.74
C LEU A 180 -27.71 3.33 25.98
N LYS A 181 -26.69 2.57 26.36
CA LYS A 181 -26.43 1.22 25.86
C LYS A 181 -27.21 0.22 26.71
N ILE A 182 -28.03 -0.57 26.03
CA ILE A 182 -28.79 -1.68 26.61
C ILE A 182 -28.21 -2.98 26.08
N VAL A 183 -27.91 -3.93 26.96
CA VAL A 183 -27.52 -5.29 26.62
C VAL A 183 -28.68 -6.21 26.97
N LEU A 184 -29.19 -6.89 25.97
CA LEU A 184 -30.27 -7.85 26.09
C LEU A 184 -29.69 -9.26 26.24
N LYS A 185 -30.51 -10.20 26.72
CA LYS A 185 -30.13 -11.61 26.81
C LYS A 185 -29.82 -12.25 25.46
N ASP A 186 -30.59 -11.83 24.45
CA ASP A 186 -30.66 -12.50 23.16
C ASP A 186 -30.62 -11.50 21.99
N SER A 187 -29.97 -11.91 20.90
CA SER A 187 -29.77 -11.08 19.70
C SER A 187 -31.04 -10.95 18.85
N ASP A 188 -31.90 -11.97 18.83
CA ASP A 188 -33.15 -11.92 18.06
C ASP A 188 -34.13 -10.92 18.67
N THR A 189 -34.15 -10.86 20.00
CA THR A 189 -34.89 -9.83 20.74
C THR A 189 -34.41 -8.43 20.35
N ALA A 190 -33.09 -8.23 20.30
CA ALA A 190 -32.51 -6.96 19.89
C ALA A 190 -32.88 -6.58 18.44
N LEU A 191 -32.77 -7.54 17.54
CA LEU A 191 -33.10 -7.38 16.12
C LEU A 191 -34.59 -7.07 15.92
N ASN A 192 -35.48 -7.74 16.64
CA ASN A 192 -36.92 -7.50 16.58
C ASN A 192 -37.29 -6.07 17.01
N ILE A 193 -36.68 -5.57 18.08
CA ILE A 193 -36.88 -4.17 18.52
C ILE A 193 -36.37 -3.20 17.45
N LEU A 194 -35.17 -3.44 16.90
CA LEU A 194 -34.59 -2.59 15.86
C LEU A 194 -35.42 -2.58 14.57
N ARG A 195 -36.02 -3.70 14.17
CA ARG A 195 -36.92 -3.79 13.01
C ARG A 195 -38.23 -3.04 13.23
N ARG A 196 -38.76 -3.05 14.45
CA ARG A 196 -40.01 -2.39 14.83
C ARG A 196 -39.83 -0.94 15.29
N ASN A 197 -38.62 -0.42 15.33
CA ASN A 197 -38.34 0.93 15.84
C ASN A 197 -39.12 2.04 15.11
N GLN A 198 -39.50 1.82 13.85
CA GLN A 198 -40.30 2.77 13.06
C GLN A 198 -41.75 2.89 13.56
N LEU A 199 -42.24 1.88 14.27
CA LEU A 199 -43.58 1.87 14.87
C LEU A 199 -43.64 2.70 16.16
N TYR A 200 -42.48 2.95 16.78
CA TYR A 200 -42.40 3.74 17.99
C TYR A 200 -42.60 5.22 17.69
N LYS A 201 -43.63 5.80 18.29
CA LYS A 201 -44.02 7.21 18.10
C LYS A 201 -43.41 8.17 19.11
N GLY A 202 -42.57 7.68 20.03
CA GLY A 202 -41.91 8.51 21.03
C GLY A 202 -40.68 9.25 20.50
N THR A 203 -40.05 10.04 21.37
CA THR A 203 -38.89 10.89 21.04
C THR A 203 -37.56 10.12 20.98
N VAL A 204 -37.52 8.94 21.59
CA VAL A 204 -36.34 8.08 21.69
C VAL A 204 -36.03 7.42 20.35
N GLN A 205 -34.74 7.41 19.99
CA GLN A 205 -34.25 6.78 18.77
C GLN A 205 -33.42 5.55 19.09
N PHE A 206 -33.57 4.51 18.28
CA PHE A 206 -32.89 3.23 18.46
C PHE A 206 -31.88 3.00 17.33
N SER A 207 -30.68 2.58 17.68
CA SER A 207 -29.66 2.14 16.73
C SER A 207 -29.03 0.83 17.22
N SER A 208 -28.56 0.01 16.30
CA SER A 208 -27.68 -1.10 16.68
C SER A 208 -26.34 -0.56 17.20
N ASP A 209 -25.72 -1.29 18.13
CA ASP A 209 -24.32 -1.08 18.52
C ASP A 209 -23.43 -1.56 17.38
N LYS A 210 -22.56 -0.70 16.86
CA LYS A 210 -21.72 -0.98 15.68
C LYS A 210 -20.26 -0.98 16.08
N THR A 211 -19.48 -1.88 15.47
CA THR A 211 -18.02 -1.90 15.64
C THR A 211 -17.40 -0.58 15.13
N ILE A 212 -16.14 -0.32 15.49
CA ILE A 212 -15.41 0.83 14.97
C ILE A 212 -15.34 0.76 13.43
N GLN A 213 -15.06 -0.42 12.87
CA GLN A 213 -14.97 -0.62 11.43
C GLN A 213 -16.30 -0.32 10.75
N GLN A 214 -17.42 -0.83 11.28
CA GLN A 214 -18.76 -0.55 10.75
C GLN A 214 -19.11 0.95 10.81
N ARG A 215 -18.75 1.64 11.91
CA ARG A 215 -18.98 3.08 12.05
C ARG A 215 -18.17 3.89 11.02
N ASN A 216 -16.90 3.54 10.85
CA ASN A 216 -16.02 4.21 9.90
C ASN A 216 -16.49 3.99 8.46
N HIS A 217 -16.87 2.77 8.11
CA HIS A 217 -17.42 2.44 6.80
C HIS A 217 -18.72 3.20 6.51
N LEU A 218 -19.64 3.27 7.47
CA LEU A 218 -20.86 4.07 7.30
C LEU A 218 -20.58 5.57 7.21
N LYS A 219 -19.59 6.08 7.94
CA LYS A 219 -19.17 7.48 7.85
C LYS A 219 -18.61 7.80 6.47
N SER A 220 -17.74 6.95 5.91
CA SER A 220 -17.19 7.16 4.57
C SER A 220 -18.27 7.10 3.49
N LEU A 221 -19.22 6.16 3.58
CA LEU A 221 -20.35 6.08 2.66
C LEU A 221 -21.24 7.34 2.72
N LYS A 222 -21.48 7.91 3.91
CA LYS A 222 -22.25 9.15 4.06
C LYS A 222 -21.56 10.33 3.38
N LEU A 223 -20.26 10.50 3.64
CA LEU A 223 -19.47 11.56 3.00
C LEU A 223 -19.48 11.41 1.47
N GLU A 224 -19.36 10.20 0.97
CA GLU A 224 -19.39 9.93 -0.47
C GLU A 224 -20.76 10.21 -1.07
N VAL A 225 -21.85 9.85 -0.39
CA VAL A 225 -23.22 10.21 -0.82
C VAL A 225 -23.43 11.72 -0.84
N GLU A 226 -22.97 12.43 0.18
CA GLU A 226 -23.03 13.90 0.24
C GLU A 226 -22.26 14.53 -0.94
N ARG A 227 -21.04 14.05 -1.19
CA ARG A 227 -20.22 14.49 -2.33
C ARG A 227 -20.91 14.26 -3.67
N LEU A 228 -21.49 13.08 -3.89
CA LEU A 228 -22.17 12.72 -5.13
C LEU A 228 -23.46 13.52 -5.34
N ASN A 229 -24.20 13.80 -4.26
CA ASN A 229 -25.44 14.59 -4.30
C ASN A 229 -25.20 16.09 -4.45
N ALA A 230 -23.99 16.59 -4.15
CA ALA A 230 -23.63 18.00 -4.32
C ALA A 230 -23.30 18.36 -5.79
N MET A 231 -23.11 17.38 -6.68
CA MET A 231 -22.77 17.62 -8.07
C MET A 231 -23.99 18.12 -8.88
N PRO A 232 -23.85 19.17 -9.73
CA PRO A 232 -24.92 19.67 -10.57
C PRO A 232 -25.44 18.58 -11.52
N GLY A 233 -26.77 18.39 -11.58
CA GLY A 233 -27.40 17.39 -12.45
C GLY A 233 -27.24 15.92 -12.01
N ALA A 234 -26.65 15.66 -10.85
CA ALA A 234 -26.51 14.30 -10.34
C ALA A 234 -27.85 13.71 -9.88
N GLN A 235 -28.07 12.44 -10.22
CA GLN A 235 -29.18 11.68 -9.65
C GLN A 235 -28.98 11.49 -8.14
N LYS A 236 -30.03 11.71 -7.36
CA LYS A 236 -30.00 11.57 -5.90
C LYS A 236 -29.60 10.15 -5.51
N ARG A 237 -28.54 10.00 -4.72
CA ARG A 237 -28.04 8.74 -4.17
C ARG A 237 -28.38 8.62 -2.69
N ILE A 238 -28.60 7.38 -2.26
CA ILE A 238 -28.91 7.02 -0.87
C ILE A 238 -28.11 5.78 -0.45
N ILE A 239 -27.93 5.59 0.85
CA ILE A 239 -27.37 4.35 1.39
C ILE A 239 -28.53 3.36 1.58
N LYS A 240 -28.44 2.20 0.94
CA LYS A 240 -29.37 1.08 1.13
C LYS A 240 -28.58 -0.14 1.56
N TYR A 241 -29.10 -0.88 2.52
CA TYR A 241 -28.52 -2.18 2.86
C TYR A 241 -28.90 -3.19 1.78
N ARG A 242 -28.02 -4.13 1.44
CA ARG A 242 -28.27 -5.33 0.62
C ARG A 242 -27.58 -6.50 1.31
N ASN A 243 -28.35 -7.51 1.74
CA ASN A 243 -27.85 -8.66 2.50
C ASN A 243 -27.03 -8.23 3.73
N GLY A 244 -27.52 -7.24 4.47
CA GLY A 244 -26.84 -6.69 5.65
C GLY A 244 -25.64 -5.76 5.36
N ILE A 245 -25.28 -5.54 4.09
CA ILE A 245 -24.14 -4.71 3.69
C ILE A 245 -24.63 -3.33 3.21
N PRO A 246 -24.16 -2.21 3.78
CA PRO A 246 -24.54 -0.87 3.31
C PRO A 246 -23.89 -0.56 1.95
N GLN A 247 -24.68 -0.13 0.98
CA GLN A 247 -24.23 0.21 -0.37
C GLN A 247 -24.87 1.53 -0.83
N ILE A 248 -24.14 2.29 -1.65
CA ILE A 248 -24.66 3.50 -2.28
C ILE A 248 -25.47 3.09 -3.51
N VAL A 249 -26.73 3.51 -3.56
CA VAL A 249 -27.64 3.26 -4.68
C VAL A 249 -28.27 4.55 -5.16
N THR A 250 -28.60 4.61 -6.44
CA THR A 250 -29.42 5.70 -6.99
C THR A 250 -30.85 5.58 -6.46
N GLN A 251 -31.45 6.70 -6.08
CA GLN A 251 -32.85 6.76 -5.68
C GLN A 251 -33.72 6.80 -6.94
N ASP A 252 -34.39 5.68 -7.24
CA ASP A 252 -35.38 5.61 -8.31
C ASP A 252 -36.57 6.53 -7.94
N SER A 253 -36.89 7.49 -8.82
CA SER A 253 -38.00 8.43 -8.67
C SER A 253 -39.39 7.76 -8.76
N ASN A 254 -39.48 6.49 -9.18
CA ASN A 254 -40.72 5.79 -9.50
C ASN A 254 -41.14 4.67 -8.54
N LYS A 255 -40.55 4.54 -7.34
CA LYS A 255 -41.05 3.62 -6.32
C LYS A 255 -41.56 4.36 -5.09
N PRO A 256 -42.80 4.09 -4.62
CA PRO A 256 -43.30 4.67 -3.38
C PRO A 256 -42.36 4.30 -2.24
N LYS A 257 -42.21 5.22 -1.28
CA LYS A 257 -41.41 5.06 -0.05
C LYS A 257 -41.98 3.93 0.81
N ASN A 258 -41.76 2.67 0.42
CA ASN A 258 -42.13 1.50 1.19
C ASN A 258 -40.88 0.69 1.53
N LEU A 259 -40.66 0.64 2.84
CA LEU A 259 -39.93 -0.34 3.62
C LEU A 259 -38.47 -0.64 3.23
N ILE A 260 -37.58 -0.30 4.16
CA ILE A 260 -36.38 -1.10 4.42
C ILE A 260 -36.87 -2.42 5.04
N GLN A 261 -37.41 -3.31 4.20
CA GLN A 261 -37.37 -4.74 4.47
C GLN A 261 -35.99 -5.21 4.06
N GLN A 262 -35.12 -5.50 5.03
CA GLN A 262 -34.08 -6.51 4.83
C GLN A 262 -33.86 -7.30 6.11
N GLN A 263 -34.15 -8.59 5.92
CA GLN A 263 -33.75 -9.81 6.63
C GLN A 263 -32.65 -9.64 7.67
#